data_AF-A0A6P6AWP7-F1
#
_entry.id   AF-A0A6P6AWP7-F1
#
_cell.length_a   1.000
_cell.length_b   1.000
_cell.length_c   1.000
_cell.angle_alpha   90.00
_cell.angle_beta   90.00
_cell.angle_gamma   90.00
#
_symmetry.space_group_name_H-M   'P 1'
#
loop_
_entity.id
_entity.type
_entity.pdbx_description
1 polymer ?
#
loop_
_entity_poly.entity_id
_entity_poly.type
_entity_poly.pdbx_seq_one_letter_code
_entity_poly.pdbx_strand_id
1 'polypeptide(L)'
;MLSILSRSFRTWNSIHHCQFAVNGRIWILWRNQISVQVVSAIDQAITCLCSRPQGVDVKKNVVVTISSDKGLRGGINSTSVKISKALHKLNSGPEKETKYVILGEKAKAQLVLDSKKDTELIITEVSLLADDILKNVEYDALRIVFNKFHSVVSFVPTLSTVLSPEIVEREAESGGKLVDLDSYEVEGGETKAEILQNLAEFQFSCVMFNAVLENACSEQGARMSAMDSSTRNTVDMLDGLTLTYNRTRQDYHRVD
;
A
#
# COMPACT_ATOMS: atom_id res chain seq x y z
N MET A 1 -6.08 -18.31 -8.21
CA MET A 1 -6.90 -17.13 -7.81
C MET A 1 -6.22 -15.80 -8.18
N LEU A 2 -4.93 -15.63 -7.82
CA LEU A 2 -4.11 -14.46 -8.14
C LEU A 2 -3.97 -14.15 -9.65
N SER A 3 -3.96 -15.15 -10.54
CA SER A 3 -3.85 -14.97 -11.99
C SER A 3 -5.12 -14.41 -12.67
N ILE A 4 -6.30 -14.68 -12.12
CA ILE A 4 -7.57 -14.10 -12.58
C ILE A 4 -7.66 -12.62 -12.14
N LEU A 5 -7.05 -12.31 -11.00
CA LEU A 5 -6.96 -10.95 -10.46
C LEU A 5 -5.91 -10.09 -11.18
N SER A 6 -4.78 -10.66 -11.62
CA SER A 6 -3.76 -9.91 -12.38
C SER A 6 -4.27 -9.39 -13.74
N ARG A 7 -5.13 -10.17 -14.42
CA ARG A 7 -5.83 -9.71 -15.64
C ARG A 7 -6.83 -8.61 -15.36
N SER A 8 -7.50 -8.63 -14.20
CA SER A 8 -8.38 -7.53 -13.81
C SER A 8 -7.61 -6.27 -13.49
N PHE A 9 -6.37 -6.35 -12.99
CA PHE A 9 -5.58 -5.19 -12.55
C PHE A 9 -5.36 -4.12 -13.64
N ARG A 10 -5.35 -4.50 -14.93
CA ARG A 10 -5.21 -3.57 -16.06
C ARG A 10 -6.47 -2.75 -16.39
N THR A 11 -7.66 -3.13 -15.91
CA THR A 11 -8.94 -2.51 -16.30
C THR A 11 -9.56 -1.60 -15.24
N TRP A 12 -8.86 -1.30 -14.14
CA TRP A 12 -9.31 -0.40 -13.07
C TRP A 12 -9.23 1.07 -13.49
N ASN A 13 -10.07 1.46 -14.45
CA ASN A 13 -10.12 2.81 -15.00
C ASN A 13 -11.07 3.75 -14.23
N SER A 14 -11.84 3.24 -13.25
CA SER A 14 -12.82 4.04 -12.51
C SER A 14 -12.71 3.82 -11.00
N ILE A 15 -12.80 4.91 -10.23
CA ILE A 15 -12.86 4.89 -8.76
C ILE A 15 -13.98 3.97 -8.27
N HIS A 16 -15.11 3.92 -8.99
CA HIS A 16 -16.22 3.03 -8.61
C HIS A 16 -15.82 1.55 -8.70
N HIS A 17 -15.02 1.16 -9.70
CA HIS A 17 -14.48 -0.19 -9.75
C HIS A 17 -13.53 -0.41 -8.58
N CYS A 18 -12.56 0.49 -8.34
CA CYS A 18 -11.62 0.49 -7.20
C CYS A 18 -12.33 0.30 -5.86
N GLN A 19 -13.30 1.15 -5.58
CA GLN A 19 -14.09 1.10 -4.37
C GLN A 19 -14.90 -0.19 -4.28
N PHE A 20 -15.37 -0.74 -5.40
CA PHE A 20 -16.07 -2.03 -5.41
C PHE A 20 -15.15 -3.22 -5.15
N ALA A 21 -13.84 -3.23 -5.45
CA ALA A 21 -12.95 -4.28 -4.91
C ALA A 21 -12.51 -4.02 -3.48
N VAL A 22 -12.27 -2.77 -3.09
CA VAL A 22 -11.92 -2.45 -1.70
C VAL A 22 -13.09 -2.85 -0.78
N ASN A 23 -14.32 -2.51 -1.17
CA ASN A 23 -15.55 -2.98 -0.53
C ASN A 23 -15.94 -4.40 -1.01
N GLY A 24 -15.10 -5.01 -1.85
CA GLY A 24 -15.38 -6.18 -2.65
C GLY A 24 -15.50 -7.42 -1.80
N ARG A 25 -16.65 -8.06 -1.97
CA ARG A 25 -17.13 -9.25 -1.28
C ARG A 25 -16.26 -10.51 -1.43
N ILE A 26 -15.04 -10.45 -1.96
CA ILE A 26 -14.10 -11.59 -1.99
C ILE A 26 -13.86 -12.11 -0.56
N TRP A 27 -13.71 -11.19 0.39
CA TRP A 27 -13.54 -11.50 1.80
C TRP A 27 -14.84 -12.03 2.44
N ILE A 28 -16.00 -11.54 1.98
CA ILE A 28 -17.34 -11.97 2.42
C ILE A 28 -17.75 -13.35 1.87
N LEU A 29 -17.26 -13.73 0.69
CA LEU A 29 -17.53 -15.05 0.12
C LEU A 29 -16.70 -16.15 0.80
N TRP A 30 -15.47 -15.85 1.22
CA TRP A 30 -14.68 -16.75 2.06
C TRP A 30 -15.19 -16.78 3.52
N ARG A 31 -15.72 -15.65 4.03
CA ARG A 31 -16.44 -15.54 5.32
C ARG A 31 -17.63 -16.51 5.44
N ASN A 32 -18.22 -16.96 4.33
CA ASN A 32 -19.32 -17.91 4.35
C ASN A 32 -18.88 -19.38 4.40
N GLN A 33 -17.59 -19.68 4.20
CA GLN A 33 -17.06 -21.06 4.16
C GLN A 33 -16.35 -21.47 5.47
N ILE A 34 -15.87 -20.50 6.26
CA ILE A 34 -15.21 -20.70 7.55
C ILE A 34 -16.02 -20.03 8.65
N SER A 35 -16.16 -20.72 9.78
CA SER A 35 -16.90 -20.28 10.97
C SER A 35 -16.65 -18.81 11.27
N VAL A 36 -17.72 -18.00 11.35
CA VAL A 36 -17.70 -16.54 11.60
C VAL A 36 -16.79 -16.15 12.77
N GLN A 37 -16.63 -17.04 13.76
CA GLN A 37 -15.75 -16.86 14.91
C GLN A 37 -14.26 -16.86 14.54
N VAL A 38 -13.81 -17.81 13.71
CA VAL A 38 -12.41 -17.89 13.23
C VAL A 38 -12.10 -16.69 12.35
N VAL A 39 -13.03 -16.28 11.48
CA VAL A 39 -12.86 -15.09 10.65
C VAL A 39 -12.86 -13.81 11.50
N SER A 40 -13.67 -13.70 12.55
CA SER A 40 -13.64 -12.52 13.45
C SER A 40 -12.38 -12.48 14.31
N ALA A 41 -11.86 -13.65 14.71
CA ALA A 41 -10.61 -13.78 15.43
C ALA A 41 -9.41 -13.47 14.51
N ILE A 42 -9.48 -13.88 13.24
CA ILE A 42 -8.51 -13.50 12.20
C ILE A 42 -8.65 -12.01 11.85
N ASP A 43 -9.85 -11.42 11.75
CA ASP A 43 -10.04 -9.99 11.47
C ASP A 43 -9.59 -9.12 12.64
N GLN A 44 -9.84 -9.55 13.88
CA GLN A 44 -9.30 -8.92 15.09
C GLN A 44 -7.80 -9.15 15.24
N ALA A 45 -7.26 -10.32 14.87
CA ALA A 45 -5.82 -10.57 14.86
C ALA A 45 -5.12 -9.73 13.78
N ILE A 46 -5.69 -9.66 12.57
CA ILE A 46 -5.22 -8.80 11.47
C ILE A 46 -5.29 -7.34 11.89
N THR A 47 -6.40 -6.89 12.48
CA THR A 47 -6.53 -5.51 12.96
C THR A 47 -5.54 -5.22 14.10
N CYS A 48 -5.38 -6.13 15.07
CA CYS A 48 -4.44 -5.99 16.19
C CYS A 48 -2.96 -6.07 15.77
N LEU A 49 -2.60 -6.91 14.79
CA LEU A 49 -1.25 -6.99 14.23
C LEU A 49 -0.95 -5.78 13.34
N CYS A 50 -1.90 -5.35 12.51
CA CYS A 50 -1.77 -4.14 11.68
C CYS A 50 -1.75 -2.86 12.51
N SER A 51 -2.36 -2.85 13.71
CA SER A 51 -2.38 -1.71 14.64
C SER A 51 -1.28 -1.73 15.70
N ARG A 52 -0.27 -2.62 15.60
CA ARG A 52 0.80 -2.66 16.60
C ARG A 52 1.68 -1.40 16.45
N PRO A 53 1.92 -0.63 17.53
CA PRO A 53 2.74 0.57 17.47
C PRO A 53 4.18 0.21 17.06
N GLN A 54 4.85 1.18 16.44
CA GLN A 54 6.16 1.11 15.80
C GLN A 54 7.35 0.72 16.69
N GLY A 55 7.12 0.26 17.92
CA GLY A 55 8.12 0.05 18.97
C GLY A 55 8.79 -1.32 19.02
N VAL A 56 8.57 -2.20 18.05
CA VAL A 56 9.34 -3.46 17.99
C VAL A 56 10.74 -3.11 17.47
N ASP A 57 11.74 -3.27 18.34
CA ASP A 57 13.16 -3.11 17.98
C ASP A 57 13.61 -4.35 17.22
N VAL A 58 13.90 -4.16 15.93
CA VAL A 58 14.11 -5.25 14.99
C VAL A 58 15.39 -5.00 14.19
N LYS A 59 16.16 -6.07 13.98
CA LYS A 59 17.47 -6.05 13.30
C LYS A 59 17.33 -5.94 11.78
N LYS A 60 16.42 -6.70 11.16
CA LYS A 60 16.17 -6.66 9.70
C LYS A 60 14.81 -6.05 9.37
N ASN A 61 14.82 -4.78 8.94
CA ASN A 61 13.62 -4.08 8.52
C ASN A 61 13.52 -4.03 7.00
N VAL A 62 12.35 -4.38 6.45
CA VAL A 62 12.08 -4.24 5.02
C VAL A 62 10.93 -3.26 4.82
N VAL A 63 11.17 -2.20 4.06
CA VAL A 63 10.17 -1.17 3.77
C VAL A 63 9.63 -1.39 2.36
N VAL A 64 8.37 -1.82 2.27
CA VAL A 64 7.64 -1.97 1.01
C VAL A 64 6.97 -0.64 0.69
N THR A 65 7.42 0.02 -0.36
CA THR A 65 6.83 1.29 -0.80
C THR A 65 5.93 1.06 -2.00
N ILE A 66 4.63 1.30 -1.83
CA ILE A 66 3.65 1.19 -2.91
C ILE A 66 3.51 2.55 -3.59
N SER A 67 3.66 2.56 -4.91
CA SER A 67 3.56 3.75 -5.76
C SER A 67 2.92 3.43 -7.11
N SER A 68 2.62 4.48 -7.86
CA SER A 68 2.06 4.37 -9.20
C SER A 68 3.16 4.25 -10.27
N ASP A 69 2.80 3.69 -11.43
CA ASP A 69 3.67 3.73 -12.62
C ASP A 69 3.57 5.06 -13.36
N LYS A 70 2.37 5.67 -13.35
CA LYS A 70 2.07 6.89 -14.10
C LYS A 70 2.22 8.16 -13.24
N GLY A 71 2.59 9.26 -13.89
CA GLY A 71 2.69 10.59 -13.28
C GLY A 71 1.38 11.39 -13.35
N LEU A 72 1.44 12.68 -12.97
CA LEU A 72 0.33 13.64 -13.00
C LEU A 72 -0.86 13.28 -12.09
N ARG A 73 -0.55 12.77 -10.89
CA ARG A 73 -1.55 12.33 -9.91
C ARG A 73 -1.43 13.08 -8.58
N GLY A 74 -1.17 14.39 -8.68
CA GLY A 74 -0.91 15.23 -7.52
C GLY A 74 0.31 14.76 -6.71
N GLY A 75 0.21 14.85 -5.39
CA GLY A 75 1.30 14.55 -4.45
C GLY A 75 1.40 13.11 -3.97
N ILE A 76 0.59 12.17 -4.49
CA ILE A 76 0.44 10.83 -3.91
C ILE A 76 1.76 10.03 -3.82
N ASN A 77 2.52 10.03 -4.92
CA ASN A 77 3.81 9.32 -5.00
C ASN A 77 4.89 9.98 -4.13
N SER A 78 4.87 11.30 -4.04
CA SER A 78 5.84 12.03 -3.22
C SER A 78 5.59 11.81 -1.72
N THR A 79 4.33 11.69 -1.30
CA THR A 79 3.99 11.43 0.10
C THR A 79 4.42 10.02 0.53
N SER A 80 4.17 8.99 -0.28
CA SER A 80 4.61 7.63 0.06
C SER A 80 6.13 7.50 0.14
N VAL A 81 6.85 8.12 -0.81
CA VAL A 81 8.33 8.16 -0.79
C VAL A 81 8.87 8.92 0.42
N LYS A 82 8.25 10.06 0.79
CA LYS A 82 8.68 10.83 1.98
C LYS A 82 8.57 10.00 3.26
N ILE A 83 7.49 9.26 3.44
CA ILE A 83 7.27 8.43 4.63
C ILE A 83 8.22 7.23 4.63
N SER A 84 8.42 6.60 3.48
CA SER A 84 9.42 5.54 3.32
C SER A 84 10.83 6.00 3.72
N LYS A 85 11.25 7.18 3.25
CA LYS A 85 12.52 7.81 3.65
C LYS A 85 12.57 8.15 5.14
N ALA A 86 11.47 8.64 5.72
CA ALA A 86 11.40 8.92 7.15
C ALA A 86 11.57 7.65 7.98
N LEU A 87 10.92 6.55 7.59
CA LEU A 87 11.04 5.25 8.25
C LEU A 87 12.45 4.69 8.17
N HIS A 88 13.11 4.84 7.02
CA HIS A 88 14.49 4.41 6.88
C HIS A 88 15.41 5.22 7.78
N LYS A 89 15.25 6.55 7.87
CA LYS A 89 16.02 7.39 8.80
C LYS A 89 15.80 7.02 10.26
N LEU A 90 14.56 6.75 10.66
CA LEU A 90 14.22 6.35 12.04
C LEU A 90 14.82 4.99 12.41
N ASN A 91 14.97 4.10 11.44
CA ASN A 91 15.53 2.75 11.63
C ASN A 91 17.00 2.63 11.21
N SER A 92 17.66 3.73 10.85
CA SER A 92 19.10 3.76 10.53
C SER A 92 19.91 3.80 11.82
N GLY A 93 20.16 2.62 12.40
CA GLY A 93 21.05 2.44 13.55
C GLY A 93 22.23 1.52 13.21
N PRO A 94 23.34 1.53 13.97
CA PRO A 94 24.53 0.72 13.69
C PRO A 94 24.29 -0.80 13.67
N GLU A 95 23.19 -1.28 14.27
CA GLU A 95 22.81 -2.70 14.31
C GLU A 95 21.57 -3.05 13.46
N LYS A 96 21.01 -2.09 12.71
CA LYS A 96 19.75 -2.29 11.97
C LYS A 96 19.96 -2.18 10.47
N GLU A 97 19.69 -3.26 9.76
CA GLU A 97 19.69 -3.29 8.29
C GLU A 97 18.29 -2.94 7.79
N THR A 98 18.18 -1.90 6.95
CA THR A 98 16.90 -1.48 6.36
C THR A 98 16.95 -1.57 4.84
N LYS A 99 16.17 -2.50 4.27
CA LYS A 99 16.07 -2.75 2.83
C LYS A 99 14.77 -2.18 2.25
N TYR A 100 14.80 -1.79 0.97
CA TYR A 100 13.63 -1.31 0.24
C TYR A 100 13.15 -2.34 -0.77
N VAL A 101 11.83 -2.55 -0.76
CA VAL A 101 11.10 -3.22 -1.84
C VAL A 101 10.16 -2.20 -2.45
N ILE A 102 10.28 -2.01 -3.76
CA ILE A 102 9.56 -0.95 -4.46
C ILE A 102 8.53 -1.56 -5.39
N LEU A 103 7.28 -1.17 -5.19
CA LEU A 103 6.19 -1.44 -6.11
C LEU A 103 5.87 -0.16 -6.88
N GLY A 104 6.03 -0.21 -8.20
CA GLY A 104 5.73 0.88 -9.11
C GLY A 104 6.92 1.74 -9.52
N GLU A 105 6.85 2.28 -10.74
CA GLU A 105 7.98 2.96 -11.38
C GLU A 105 8.31 4.35 -10.79
N LYS A 106 7.32 5.07 -10.23
CA LYS A 106 7.55 6.43 -9.71
C LYS A 106 8.32 6.46 -8.39
N ALA A 107 8.09 5.52 -7.48
CA ALA A 107 8.94 5.43 -6.29
C ALA A 107 10.35 4.96 -6.64
N LYS A 108 10.50 4.08 -7.63
CA LYS A 108 11.82 3.64 -8.14
C LYS A 108 12.68 4.85 -8.51
N ALA A 109 12.14 5.76 -9.32
CA ALA A 109 12.88 6.93 -9.76
C ALA A 109 13.36 7.83 -8.59
N GLN A 110 12.62 7.90 -7.48
CA GLN A 110 12.94 8.79 -6.35
C GLN A 110 13.78 8.12 -5.24
N LEU A 111 13.64 6.81 -5.05
CA LEU A 111 14.35 6.04 -4.02
C LEU A 111 15.70 5.51 -4.52
N VAL A 112 15.80 5.12 -5.81
CA VAL A 112 17.07 4.68 -6.42
C VAL A 112 18.08 5.83 -6.48
N LEU A 113 17.63 7.09 -6.47
CA LEU A 113 18.53 8.25 -6.38
C LEU A 113 19.20 8.38 -5.00
N ASP A 114 18.50 8.03 -3.92
CA ASP A 114 19.01 8.17 -2.55
C ASP A 114 19.78 6.92 -2.09
N SER A 115 19.26 5.73 -2.38
CA SER A 115 19.77 4.47 -1.82
C SER A 115 19.84 3.37 -2.88
N LYS A 116 20.79 3.48 -3.83
CA LYS A 116 21.04 2.43 -4.84
C LYS A 116 21.42 1.08 -4.24
N LYS A 117 22.06 1.08 -3.06
CA LYS A 117 22.59 -0.13 -2.41
C LYS A 117 21.54 -0.88 -1.60
N ASP A 118 20.48 -0.21 -1.16
CA ASP A 118 19.47 -0.77 -0.26
C ASP A 118 18.20 -1.21 -1.00
N THR A 119 18.19 -1.15 -2.34
CA THR A 119 17.04 -1.56 -3.15
C THR A 119 17.21 -3.01 -3.59
N GLU A 120 16.40 -3.91 -3.06
CA GLU A 120 16.51 -5.35 -3.36
C GLU A 120 15.62 -5.77 -4.52
N LEU A 121 14.36 -5.31 -4.52
CA LEU A 121 13.35 -5.75 -5.47
C LEU A 121 12.58 -4.57 -6.04
N ILE A 122 12.38 -4.64 -7.35
CA ILE A 122 11.63 -3.66 -8.15
C ILE A 122 10.68 -4.46 -9.02
N ILE A 123 9.39 -4.43 -8.69
CA ILE A 123 8.40 -5.28 -9.36
C ILE A 123 7.20 -4.43 -9.77
N THR A 124 6.68 -4.70 -10.96
CA THR A 124 5.49 -4.05 -11.53
C THR A 124 4.22 -4.87 -11.32
N GLU A 125 4.33 -6.19 -11.13
CA GLU A 125 3.20 -7.09 -10.93
C GLU A 125 3.06 -7.57 -9.48
N VAL A 126 1.88 -7.34 -8.91
CA VAL A 126 1.56 -7.60 -7.49
C VAL A 126 1.65 -9.09 -7.14
N SER A 127 1.24 -9.98 -8.06
CA SER A 127 1.22 -11.43 -7.82
C SER A 127 2.60 -12.04 -7.73
N LEU A 128 3.57 -11.50 -8.46
CA LEU A 128 4.96 -11.96 -8.39
C LEU A 128 5.65 -11.40 -7.14
N LEU A 129 5.29 -10.18 -6.74
CA LEU A 129 5.89 -9.52 -5.60
C LEU A 129 5.66 -10.24 -4.27
N ALA A 130 4.48 -10.81 -4.03
CA ALA A 130 4.24 -11.56 -2.79
C ALA A 130 5.14 -12.81 -2.71
N ASP A 131 5.19 -13.59 -3.80
CA ASP A 131 6.01 -14.80 -3.88
C ASP A 131 7.51 -14.50 -3.81
N ASP A 132 7.95 -13.41 -4.46
CA ASP A 132 9.36 -13.00 -4.49
C ASP A 132 9.82 -12.45 -3.14
N ILE A 133 8.97 -11.73 -2.40
CA ILE A 133 9.28 -11.28 -1.03
C ILE A 133 9.41 -12.48 -0.10
N LEU A 134 8.49 -13.46 -0.20
CA LEU A 134 8.53 -14.65 0.66
C LEU A 134 9.77 -15.52 0.40
N LYS A 135 10.26 -15.59 -0.84
CA LYS A 135 11.39 -16.47 -1.21
C LYS A 135 12.76 -15.81 -1.09
N ASN A 136 12.87 -14.53 -1.47
CA ASN A 136 14.17 -13.90 -1.69
C ASN A 136 14.57 -12.94 -0.56
N VAL A 137 13.64 -12.57 0.32
CA VAL A 137 13.87 -11.54 1.33
C VAL A 137 13.70 -12.13 2.71
N GLU A 138 14.80 -12.19 3.47
CA GLU A 138 14.73 -12.42 4.91
C GLU A 138 14.33 -11.13 5.61
N TYR A 139 13.15 -11.12 6.23
CA TYR A 139 12.63 -9.99 6.99
C TYR A 139 12.22 -10.42 8.40
N ASP A 140 12.52 -9.58 9.37
CA ASP A 140 11.98 -9.71 10.72
C ASP A 140 10.69 -8.86 10.84
N ALA A 141 10.74 -7.62 10.32
CA ALA A 141 9.58 -6.73 10.23
C ALA A 141 9.46 -6.12 8.84
N LEU A 142 8.31 -6.38 8.21
CA LEU A 142 7.93 -5.84 6.92
C LEU A 142 6.97 -4.66 7.11
N ARG A 143 7.39 -3.49 6.66
CA ARG A 143 6.64 -2.24 6.80
C ARG A 143 6.11 -1.81 5.44
N ILE A 144 4.80 -1.95 5.24
CA ILE A 144 4.12 -1.62 4.00
C ILE A 144 3.60 -0.18 4.09
N VAL A 145 4.10 0.67 3.21
CA VAL A 145 3.69 2.08 3.07
C VAL A 145 2.75 2.21 1.89
N PHE A 146 1.53 2.65 2.16
CA PHE A 146 0.50 2.86 1.14
C PHE A 146 -0.38 4.05 1.52
N ASN A 147 -1.17 4.53 0.55
CA ASN A 147 -2.12 5.61 0.79
C ASN A 147 -3.53 5.05 0.96
N LYS A 148 -4.07 5.19 2.16
CA LYS A 148 -5.45 4.81 2.47
C LYS A 148 -6.41 5.81 1.85
N PHE A 149 -7.37 5.27 1.11
CA PHE A 149 -8.41 6.08 0.49
C PHE A 149 -9.41 6.56 1.54
N HIS A 150 -9.58 7.87 1.67
CA HIS A 150 -10.61 8.48 2.52
C HIS A 150 -11.71 9.12 1.67
N SER A 151 -11.33 9.86 0.63
CA SER A 151 -12.24 10.49 -0.33
C SER A 151 -11.53 10.76 -1.64
N VAL A 152 -12.26 11.19 -2.67
CA VAL A 152 -11.67 11.56 -3.98
C VAL A 152 -10.61 12.66 -3.84
N VAL A 153 -10.76 13.55 -2.86
CA VAL A 153 -9.86 14.70 -2.63
C VAL A 153 -8.77 14.39 -1.61
N SER A 154 -9.07 13.58 -0.60
CA SER A 154 -8.19 13.31 0.54
C SER A 154 -7.81 11.84 0.66
N PHE A 155 -6.51 11.60 0.82
CA PHE A 155 -5.92 10.30 1.12
C PHE A 155 -5.01 10.44 2.35
N VAL A 156 -4.94 9.39 3.17
CA VAL A 156 -4.11 9.38 4.38
C VAL A 156 -3.00 8.35 4.19
N PRO A 157 -1.72 8.74 4.20
CA PRO A 157 -0.66 7.77 4.11
C PRO A 157 -0.60 6.95 5.39
N THR A 158 -0.65 5.64 5.26
CA THR A 158 -0.76 4.70 6.37
C THR A 158 0.40 3.70 6.29
N LEU A 159 0.85 3.26 7.46
CA LEU A 159 1.84 2.21 7.61
C LEU A 159 1.13 0.96 8.13
N SER A 160 1.26 -0.16 7.43
CA SER A 160 0.94 -1.47 8.00
C SER A 160 2.23 -2.22 8.27
N THR A 161 2.33 -2.83 9.46
CA THR A 161 3.50 -3.66 9.81
C THR A 161 3.05 -5.12 9.82
N VAL A 162 3.81 -5.97 9.12
CA VAL A 162 3.68 -7.42 9.12
C VAL A 162 4.96 -7.97 9.73
N LEU A 163 4.82 -8.85 10.72
CA LEU A 163 5.94 -9.47 11.42
C LEU A 163 6.21 -10.86 10.85
N SER A 164 7.47 -11.30 10.93
CA SER A 164 7.85 -12.68 10.63
C SER A 164 7.23 -13.66 11.64
N PRO A 165 6.86 -14.87 11.23
CA PRO A 165 6.33 -15.91 12.12
C PRO A 165 7.21 -16.15 13.36
N GLU A 166 8.55 -16.08 13.23
CA GLU A 166 9.47 -16.27 14.37
C GLU A 166 9.29 -15.22 15.48
N ILE A 167 8.97 -13.98 15.10
CA ILE A 167 8.72 -12.89 16.05
C ILE A 167 7.30 -13.00 16.58
N VAL A 168 6.34 -13.42 15.77
CA VAL A 168 4.97 -13.68 16.22
C VAL A 168 4.96 -14.76 17.31
N GLU A 169 5.77 -15.82 17.16
CA GLU A 169 5.92 -16.86 18.17
C GLU A 169 6.58 -16.34 19.47
N ARG A 170 7.67 -15.58 19.38
CA ARG A 170 8.28 -14.95 20.58
C ARG A 170 7.34 -13.93 21.26
N GLU A 171 6.53 -13.22 20.48
CA GLU A 171 5.53 -12.30 21.00
C GLU A 171 4.31 -13.03 21.60
N ALA A 172 4.03 -14.25 21.14
CA ALA A 172 3.04 -15.14 21.75
C ALA A 172 3.44 -15.57 23.15
N GLU A 173 4.70 -15.97 23.30
CA GLU A 173 5.27 -16.43 24.57
C GLU A 173 5.38 -15.31 25.61
N SER A 174 5.51 -14.05 25.16
CA SER A 174 5.65 -12.88 26.03
C SER A 174 4.31 -12.22 26.45
N GLY A 175 3.18 -12.90 26.23
CA GLY A 175 1.87 -12.45 26.73
C GLY A 175 1.17 -11.43 25.83
N GLY A 176 1.57 -11.33 24.57
CA GLY A 176 0.78 -10.63 23.56
C GLY A 176 -0.60 -11.28 23.44
N LYS A 177 -1.64 -10.45 23.31
CA LYS A 177 -3.04 -10.84 23.12
C LYS A 177 -3.24 -11.52 21.75
N LEU A 178 -2.55 -12.63 21.50
CA LEU A 178 -2.87 -13.54 20.43
C LEU A 178 -4.16 -14.25 20.82
N VAL A 179 -5.00 -14.43 19.82
CA VAL A 179 -6.18 -15.30 19.89
C VAL A 179 -5.78 -16.59 20.60
N ASP A 180 -6.57 -17.06 21.56
CA ASP A 180 -6.40 -18.34 22.25
C ASP A 180 -6.45 -19.49 21.22
N LEU A 181 -5.36 -19.71 20.50
CA LEU A 181 -5.22 -20.78 19.52
C LEU A 181 -5.17 -22.15 20.20
N ASP A 182 -4.95 -22.18 21.51
CA ASP A 182 -5.07 -23.39 22.34
C ASP A 182 -6.52 -23.87 22.50
N SER A 183 -7.51 -23.07 22.11
CA SER A 183 -8.91 -23.50 22.13
C SER A 183 -9.34 -24.27 20.88
N TYR A 184 -8.46 -24.38 19.86
CA TYR A 184 -8.76 -25.04 18.60
C TYR A 184 -7.98 -26.37 18.47
N GLU A 185 -8.72 -27.47 18.37
CA GLU A 185 -8.16 -28.77 18.01
C GLU A 185 -7.85 -28.76 16.50
N VAL A 186 -6.59 -29.01 16.16
CA VAL A 186 -6.13 -29.11 14.77
C VAL A 186 -6.41 -30.53 14.27
N GLU A 187 -7.36 -30.67 13.36
CA GLU A 187 -7.56 -31.92 12.62
C GLU A 187 -6.61 -31.97 11.42
N GLY A 188 -5.54 -32.74 11.52
CA GLY A 188 -4.57 -32.97 10.44
C GLY A 188 -3.20 -33.34 11.00
N GLY A 189 -2.47 -34.24 10.35
CA GLY A 189 -1.12 -34.63 10.76
C GLY A 189 -0.04 -33.55 10.62
N GLU A 190 -0.44 -32.28 10.50
CA GLU A 190 0.43 -31.12 10.37
C GLU A 190 0.76 -30.55 11.76
N THR A 191 1.99 -30.08 11.94
CA THR A 191 2.44 -29.54 13.22
C THR A 191 1.84 -28.14 13.44
N LYS A 192 1.51 -27.76 14.68
CA LYS A 192 0.96 -26.41 15.00
C LYS A 192 1.79 -25.26 14.39
N ALA A 193 3.10 -25.42 14.30
CA ALA A 193 4.02 -24.46 13.67
C ALA A 193 3.81 -24.29 12.16
N GLU A 194 3.54 -25.38 11.43
CA GLU A 194 3.33 -25.34 9.97
C GLU A 194 2.04 -24.58 9.62
N ILE A 195 1.00 -24.75 10.43
CA ILE A 195 -0.27 -24.04 10.26
C ILE A 195 -0.10 -22.54 10.54
N LEU A 196 0.66 -22.19 11.58
CA LEU A 196 0.97 -20.79 11.89
C LEU A 196 1.74 -20.12 10.76
N GLN A 197 2.71 -20.82 10.17
CA GLN A 197 3.46 -20.32 9.02
C GLN A 197 2.54 -20.10 7.81
N ASN A 198 1.72 -21.09 7.45
CA ASN A 198 0.76 -20.98 6.34
C ASN A 198 -0.24 -19.83 6.57
N LEU A 199 -0.70 -19.64 7.80
CA LEU A 199 -1.60 -18.55 8.16
C LEU A 199 -0.93 -17.18 8.06
N ALA A 200 0.33 -17.07 8.48
CA ALA A 200 1.11 -15.83 8.36
C ALA A 200 1.35 -15.43 6.90
N GLU A 201 1.68 -16.39 6.03
CA GLU A 201 1.85 -16.16 4.59
C GLU A 201 0.54 -15.73 3.91
N PHE A 202 -0.58 -16.37 4.29
CA PHE A 202 -1.90 -15.98 3.82
C PHE A 202 -2.28 -14.57 4.29
N GLN A 203 -2.05 -14.27 5.57
CA GLN A 203 -2.27 -12.93 6.13
C GLN A 203 -1.46 -11.88 5.38
N PHE A 204 -0.16 -12.13 5.16
CA PHE A 204 0.71 -11.23 4.44
C PHE A 204 0.15 -10.93 3.03
N SER A 205 -0.25 -11.98 2.32
CA SER A 205 -0.85 -11.86 0.98
C SER A 205 -2.13 -11.01 0.99
N CYS A 206 -3.00 -11.19 2.00
CA CYS A 206 -4.21 -10.39 2.16
C CYS A 206 -3.90 -8.91 2.45
N VAL A 207 -2.99 -8.63 3.39
CA VAL A 207 -2.61 -7.26 3.74
C VAL A 207 -1.97 -6.55 2.55
N MET A 208 -1.07 -7.22 1.84
CA MET A 208 -0.43 -6.67 0.66
C MET A 208 -1.46 -6.36 -0.45
N PHE A 209 -2.38 -7.28 -0.71
CA PHE A 209 -3.43 -7.09 -1.71
C PHE A 209 -4.35 -5.92 -1.35
N ASN A 210 -4.77 -5.80 -0.09
CA ASN A 210 -5.59 -4.69 0.39
C ASN A 210 -4.84 -3.35 0.27
N ALA A 211 -3.57 -3.30 0.69
CA ALA A 211 -2.75 -2.10 0.59
C ALA A 211 -2.61 -1.61 -0.87
N VAL A 212 -2.43 -2.54 -1.81
CA VAL A 212 -2.37 -2.24 -3.24
C VAL A 212 -3.70 -1.71 -3.77
N LEU A 213 -4.82 -2.32 -3.41
CA LEU A 213 -6.15 -1.87 -3.84
C LEU A 213 -6.49 -0.47 -3.30
N GLU A 214 -6.22 -0.22 -2.01
CA GLU A 214 -6.43 1.10 -1.42
C GLU A 214 -5.55 2.17 -2.08
N ASN A 215 -4.28 1.84 -2.35
CA ASN A 215 -3.39 2.77 -3.03
C ASN A 215 -3.84 3.04 -4.47
N ALA A 216 -4.30 2.03 -5.20
CA ALA A 216 -4.85 2.19 -6.55
C ALA A 216 -6.12 3.05 -6.56
N CYS A 217 -6.98 2.93 -5.54
CA CYS A 217 -8.17 3.80 -5.39
C CYS A 217 -7.76 5.26 -5.12
N SER A 218 -6.87 5.47 -4.15
CA SER A 218 -6.27 6.78 -3.84
C SER A 218 -5.59 7.42 -5.04
N GLU A 219 -4.89 6.63 -5.85
CA GLU A 219 -4.23 7.07 -7.08
C GLU A 219 -5.21 7.64 -8.11
N GLN A 220 -6.37 7.01 -8.27
CA GLN A 220 -7.39 7.50 -9.20
C GLN A 220 -8.09 8.74 -8.66
N GLY A 221 -8.38 8.80 -7.36
CA GLY A 221 -8.91 9.99 -6.69
C GLY A 221 -7.99 11.22 -6.84
N ALA A 222 -6.70 11.03 -6.53
CA ALA A 222 -5.71 12.09 -6.64
C ALA A 222 -5.51 12.56 -8.09
N ARG A 223 -5.63 11.65 -9.08
CA ARG A 223 -5.59 12.02 -10.51
C ARG A 223 -6.78 12.90 -10.90
N MET A 224 -7.99 12.53 -10.52
CA MET A 224 -9.18 13.33 -10.82
C MET A 224 -9.06 14.73 -10.21
N SER A 225 -8.69 14.80 -8.93
CA SER A 225 -8.50 16.09 -8.24
C SER A 225 -7.40 16.96 -8.87
N ALA A 226 -6.28 16.36 -9.29
CA ALA A 226 -5.20 17.08 -9.95
C ALA A 226 -5.59 17.60 -11.35
N MET A 227 -6.33 16.80 -12.12
CA MET A 227 -6.83 17.20 -13.43
C MET A 227 -7.91 18.28 -13.32
N ASP A 228 -8.86 18.14 -12.40
CA ASP A 228 -9.90 19.14 -12.15
C ASP A 228 -9.31 20.49 -11.73
N SER A 229 -8.30 20.47 -10.87
CA SER A 229 -7.53 21.68 -10.52
C SER A 229 -6.84 22.30 -11.73
N SER A 230 -6.25 21.48 -12.60
CA SER A 230 -5.53 21.98 -13.78
C SER A 230 -6.49 22.59 -14.79
N THR A 231 -7.66 21.98 -15.00
CA THR A 231 -8.71 22.51 -15.89
C THR A 231 -9.22 23.84 -15.39
N ARG A 232 -9.54 23.96 -14.08
CA ARG A 232 -9.96 25.25 -13.49
C ARG A 232 -8.92 26.34 -13.68
N ASN A 233 -7.65 26.05 -13.36
CA ASN A 233 -6.56 27.00 -13.55
C ASN A 233 -6.40 27.42 -15.03
N THR A 234 -6.63 26.50 -15.97
CA THR A 234 -6.55 26.79 -17.41
C THR A 234 -7.70 27.69 -17.87
N VAL A 235 -8.90 27.50 -17.33
CA VAL A 235 -10.06 28.36 -17.61
C VAL A 235 -9.80 29.78 -17.10
N ASP A 236 -9.27 29.92 -15.88
CA ASP A 236 -8.93 31.24 -15.32
C ASP A 236 -7.87 31.97 -16.18
N MET A 237 -6.87 31.24 -16.67
CA MET A 237 -5.86 31.79 -17.61
C MET A 237 -6.47 32.16 -18.97
N LEU A 238 -7.40 31.36 -19.49
CA LEU A 238 -8.10 31.62 -20.74
C LEU A 238 -8.93 32.90 -20.64
N ASP A 239 -9.62 33.11 -19.53
CA ASP A 239 -10.42 34.32 -19.30
C ASP A 239 -9.52 35.57 -19.27
N GLY A 240 -8.37 35.48 -18.60
CA GLY A 240 -7.36 36.56 -18.58
C GLY A 240 -6.80 36.88 -19.97
N LEU A 241 -6.48 35.85 -20.76
CA LEU A 241 -6.00 36.01 -22.13
C LEU A 241 -7.08 36.57 -23.06
N THR A 242 -8.34 36.17 -22.88
CA THR A 242 -9.48 36.65 -23.66
C THR A 242 -9.75 38.13 -23.39
N LEU A 243 -9.66 38.55 -22.12
CA LEU A 243 -9.78 39.96 -21.75
C LEU A 243 -8.67 40.81 -22.41
N THR A 244 -7.43 40.30 -22.37
CA THR A 244 -6.27 40.96 -22.97
C THR A 244 -6.42 41.06 -24.49
N TYR A 245 -6.82 39.97 -25.15
CA TYR A 245 -7.10 39.94 -26.58
C TYR A 245 -8.17 40.98 -26.99
N ASN A 246 -9.27 41.04 -26.24
CA ASN A 246 -10.36 41.99 -26.51
C ASN A 246 -9.92 43.45 -26.32
N ARG A 247 -9.08 43.74 -25.32
CA ARG A 247 -8.50 45.09 -25.12
C ARG A 247 -7.62 45.48 -26.31
N THR A 248 -6.66 44.64 -26.69
CA THR A 248 -5.78 44.90 -27.83
C THR A 248 -6.55 45.08 -29.14
N ARG A 249 -7.63 44.29 -29.34
CA ARG A 249 -8.50 44.44 -30.51
C ARG A 249 -9.21 45.79 -30.54
N GLN A 250 -9.73 46.27 -29.41
CA GLN A 250 -10.36 47.59 -29.34
C GLN A 250 -9.35 48.71 -29.56
N ASP A 251 -8.15 48.58 -29.00
CA ASP A 251 -7.09 49.58 -29.17
C ASP A 251 -6.67 49.69 -30.63
N TYR A 252 -6.57 48.56 -31.34
CA TYR A 252 -6.32 48.56 -32.79
C TYR A 252 -7.37 49.38 -33.56
N HIS A 253 -8.66 49.20 -33.27
CA HIS A 253 -9.74 49.94 -33.93
C HIS A 253 -9.83 51.43 -33.55
N ARG A 254 -9.14 51.89 -32.49
CA ARG A 254 -9.14 53.29 -32.06
C ARG A 254 -8.02 54.13 -32.69
N VAL A 255 -7.05 53.48 -33.34
CA VAL A 255 -5.85 54.14 -33.91
C VAL A 255 -6.08 54.57 -35.37
N ASP A 256 -7.20 54.17 -35.99
CA ASP A 256 -7.70 54.65 -37.28
C ASP A 256 -8.65 55.86 -37.09
#